data_AF-A0A3D0V2E0-F1
#
_entry.id   AF-A0A3D0V2E0-F1
#
_cell.length_a   1.000
_cell.length_b   1.000
_cell.length_c   1.000
_cell.angle_alpha   90.00
_cell.angle_beta   90.00
_cell.angle_gamma   90.00
#
_symmetry.space_group_name_H-M   'P 1'
#
loop_
_entity.id
_entity.type
_entity.pdbx_description
1 polymer ?
#
loop_
_entity_poly.entity_id
_entity_poly.type
_entity_poly.pdbx_seq_one_letter_code
_entity_poly.pdbx_strand_id
1 'polypeptide(L)'
;MSNTLQLAKDLIAKSSVTPEDKGCQPMMTERLKKAGFGIDELKFGEVANFWATHGNTAPVFVFAGHTDVVPVGANWETDPFDPVVKEGLLYGRGAADMKGSLAAMVVATERFVADFPDHQGTIGFLITADEEGPAVDGTVKVCEYLKNKNQAVDYCLVGEPSSTNQLGDVIKNGRRGSLNGRLTIIGKQGHIAYPHLADNPIHLGIPALNDLCNELWDEGNEYFPATSFQISNIHAGTGVTNVIPSVTEVVFNFRYSTESTHE
;
A
#
# COMPACT_ATOMS: atom_id res chain seq x y z
N MET A 1 -2.01 -22.58 -20.42
CA MET A 1 -1.94 -21.52 -19.39
C MET A 1 -2.50 -20.24 -20.01
N SER A 2 -3.35 -19.48 -19.33
CA SER A 2 -3.89 -18.24 -19.90
C SER A 2 -2.81 -17.16 -19.99
N ASN A 3 -2.95 -16.19 -20.90
CA ASN A 3 -2.03 -15.05 -21.02
C ASN A 3 -1.92 -14.26 -19.70
N THR A 4 -3.04 -14.10 -18.99
CA THR A 4 -3.08 -13.46 -17.68
C THR A 4 -2.25 -14.23 -16.65
N LEU A 5 -2.43 -15.55 -16.57
CA LEU A 5 -1.66 -16.36 -15.62
C LEU A 5 -0.17 -16.37 -15.96
N GLN A 6 0.20 -16.42 -17.24
CA GLN A 6 1.60 -16.32 -17.67
C GLN A 6 2.21 -14.98 -17.24
N LEU A 7 1.58 -13.85 -17.56
CA LEU A 7 2.10 -12.54 -17.19
C LEU A 7 2.16 -12.35 -15.66
N ALA A 8 1.17 -12.86 -14.91
CA ALA A 8 1.21 -12.81 -13.44
C ALA A 8 2.43 -13.57 -12.90
N LYS A 9 2.71 -14.77 -13.42
CA LYS A 9 3.93 -15.53 -13.06
C LYS A 9 5.20 -14.75 -13.42
N ASP A 10 5.29 -14.20 -14.62
CA ASP A 10 6.47 -13.48 -15.06
C ASP A 10 6.76 -12.23 -14.22
N LEU A 11 5.71 -11.53 -13.78
CA LEU A 11 5.82 -10.41 -12.83
C LEU A 11 6.22 -10.89 -11.43
N ILE A 12 5.61 -11.96 -10.92
CA ILE A 12 5.95 -12.52 -9.58
C ILE A 12 7.40 -12.97 -9.53
N ALA A 13 7.92 -13.52 -10.63
CA ALA A 13 9.31 -13.96 -10.73
C ALA A 13 10.34 -12.82 -10.63
N LYS A 14 9.89 -11.56 -10.71
CA LYS A 14 10.72 -10.40 -10.37
C LYS A 14 10.65 -10.17 -8.87
N SER A 15 11.80 -10.29 -8.20
CA SER A 15 11.95 -10.02 -6.76
C SER A 15 11.95 -8.51 -6.45
N SER A 16 10.89 -7.82 -6.85
CA SER A 16 10.72 -6.36 -6.82
C SER A 16 10.39 -5.83 -5.43
N VAL A 17 11.23 -6.09 -4.44
CA VAL A 17 11.01 -5.56 -3.09
C VAL A 17 11.16 -4.04 -3.13
N THR A 18 10.22 -3.32 -2.51
CA THR A 18 10.18 -1.86 -2.50
C THR A 18 11.55 -1.23 -2.17
N PRO A 19 12.04 -0.23 -2.96
CA PRO A 19 11.40 0.42 -4.12
C PRO A 19 11.84 -0.14 -5.49
N GLU A 20 12.44 -1.33 -5.53
CA GLU A 20 13.07 -1.85 -6.75
C GLU A 20 12.05 -2.47 -7.71
N ASP A 21 11.89 -1.93 -8.92
CA ASP A 21 10.97 -2.51 -9.93
C ASP A 21 11.41 -3.89 -10.49
N LYS A 22 12.73 -4.14 -10.54
CA LYS A 22 13.35 -5.36 -11.11
C LYS A 22 12.89 -5.74 -12.52
N GLY A 23 12.41 -4.77 -13.32
CA GLY A 23 12.01 -4.99 -14.70
C GLY A 23 10.54 -5.38 -14.89
N CYS A 24 9.70 -5.24 -13.86
CA CYS A 24 8.25 -5.38 -13.99
C CYS A 24 7.66 -4.31 -14.92
N GLN A 25 7.98 -3.02 -14.70
CA GLN A 25 7.45 -1.92 -15.51
C GLN A 25 7.91 -2.00 -16.99
N PRO A 26 9.19 -2.25 -17.32
CA PRO A 26 9.60 -2.53 -18.70
C PRO A 26 8.81 -3.66 -19.37
N MET A 27 8.55 -4.76 -18.65
CA MET A 27 7.74 -5.87 -19.15
C MET A 27 6.30 -5.44 -19.46
N MET A 28 5.69 -4.65 -18.57
CA MET A 28 4.33 -4.12 -18.77
C MET A 28 4.29 -3.12 -19.93
N THR A 29 5.22 -2.16 -19.97
CA THR A 29 5.24 -1.12 -21.00
C THR A 29 5.56 -1.68 -22.38
N GLU A 30 6.38 -2.73 -22.50
CA GLU A 30 6.59 -3.40 -23.79
C GLU A 30 5.28 -3.99 -24.36
N ARG A 31 4.47 -4.60 -23.51
CA ARG A 31 3.15 -5.14 -23.90
C ARG A 31 2.18 -4.03 -24.28
N LEU A 32 2.10 -2.97 -23.47
CA LEU A 32 1.26 -1.81 -23.75
C LEU A 32 1.69 -1.08 -25.03
N LYS A 33 3.00 -0.90 -25.28
CA LYS A 33 3.54 -0.32 -26.54
C LYS A 33 3.07 -1.13 -27.76
N LYS A 34 3.09 -2.47 -27.68
CA LYS A 34 2.58 -3.34 -28.76
C LYS A 34 1.07 -3.20 -28.97
N ALA A 35 0.33 -2.83 -27.94
CA ALA A 35 -1.10 -2.51 -28.00
C ALA A 35 -1.38 -1.04 -28.37
N GLY A 36 -0.38 -0.28 -28.83
CA GLY A 36 -0.56 1.09 -29.30
C GLY A 36 -0.55 2.18 -28.23
N PHE A 37 -0.17 1.87 -26.99
CA PHE A 37 -0.09 2.87 -25.93
C PHE A 37 1.12 3.80 -26.11
N GLY A 38 0.91 5.10 -25.92
CA GLY A 38 1.98 6.04 -25.62
C GLY A 38 2.45 5.88 -24.18
N ILE A 39 3.76 5.86 -23.95
CA ILE A 39 4.36 5.63 -22.63
C ILE A 39 5.25 6.82 -22.24
N ASP A 40 4.95 7.42 -21.09
CA ASP A 40 5.82 8.32 -20.35
C ASP A 40 6.45 7.52 -19.20
N GLU A 41 7.75 7.20 -19.30
CA GLU A 41 8.52 6.60 -18.21
C GLU A 41 8.99 7.71 -17.26
N LEU A 42 8.65 7.60 -15.97
CA LEU A 42 8.80 8.67 -14.98
C LEU A 42 9.59 8.15 -13.77
N LYS A 43 10.85 8.57 -13.64
CA LYS A 43 11.68 8.26 -12.46
C LYS A 43 11.77 9.47 -11.55
N PHE A 44 11.43 9.29 -10.27
CA PHE A 44 11.61 10.28 -9.22
C PHE A 44 12.42 9.64 -8.09
N GLY A 45 13.50 10.28 -7.64
CA GLY A 45 14.45 9.64 -6.75
C GLY A 45 14.93 8.30 -7.32
N GLU A 46 14.79 7.23 -6.55
CA GLU A 46 15.05 5.85 -7.00
C GLU A 46 13.82 5.09 -7.50
N VAL A 47 12.62 5.68 -7.37
CA VAL A 47 11.35 5.03 -7.68
C VAL A 47 11.05 5.13 -9.16
N ALA A 48 10.85 3.97 -9.79
CA ALA A 48 10.34 3.88 -11.16
C ALA A 48 8.81 4.03 -11.16
N ASN A 49 8.30 4.82 -12.08
CA ASN A 49 6.88 4.93 -12.37
C ASN A 49 6.68 4.98 -13.89
N PHE A 50 5.46 4.70 -14.35
CA PHE A 50 5.08 5.06 -15.70
C PHE A 50 3.62 5.54 -15.79
N TRP A 51 3.40 6.39 -16.77
CA TRP A 51 2.08 6.77 -17.26
C TRP A 51 1.93 6.27 -18.70
N ALA A 52 0.90 5.49 -18.97
CA ALA A 52 0.61 4.98 -20.32
C ALA A 52 -0.79 5.40 -20.75
N THR A 53 -1.01 5.72 -22.02
CA THR A 53 -2.35 6.04 -22.56
C THR A 53 -2.61 5.47 -23.94
N HIS A 54 -3.86 5.09 -24.19
CA HIS A 54 -4.41 4.78 -25.52
C HIS A 54 -5.74 5.51 -25.71
N GLY A 55 -5.89 6.21 -26.83
CA GLY A 55 -6.96 7.20 -27.03
C GLY A 55 -6.52 8.62 -26.69
N ASN A 56 -7.37 9.60 -27.01
CA ASN A 56 -7.05 11.03 -26.87
C ASN A 56 -8.27 11.92 -26.52
N THR A 57 -9.37 11.30 -26.10
CA THR A 57 -10.60 12.01 -25.72
C THR A 57 -11.06 11.60 -24.32
N ALA A 58 -11.93 12.41 -23.72
CA ALA A 58 -12.65 12.01 -22.51
C ALA A 58 -13.75 10.99 -22.84
N PRO A 59 -14.15 10.12 -21.90
CA PRO A 59 -13.62 10.03 -20.53
C PRO A 59 -12.24 9.34 -20.48
N VAL A 60 -11.43 9.73 -19.51
CA VAL A 60 -10.13 9.13 -19.19
C VAL A 60 -10.33 8.14 -18.05
N PHE A 61 -10.28 6.85 -18.38
CA PHE A 61 -10.34 5.74 -17.43
C PHE A 61 -8.92 5.24 -17.15
N VAL A 62 -8.51 5.18 -15.89
CA VAL A 62 -7.16 4.79 -15.49
C VAL A 62 -7.17 3.53 -14.65
N PHE A 63 -6.34 2.56 -15.00
CA PHE A 63 -5.91 1.51 -14.09
C PHE A 63 -4.71 1.99 -13.27
N ALA A 64 -4.79 1.88 -11.95
CA ALA A 64 -3.68 2.20 -11.06
C ALA A 64 -3.22 0.95 -10.28
N GLY A 65 -1.93 0.91 -9.98
CA GLY A 65 -1.35 -0.18 -9.19
C GLY A 65 0.14 -0.05 -8.99
N HIS A 66 0.74 -1.06 -8.38
CA HIS A 66 2.15 -1.03 -8.00
C HIS A 66 2.86 -2.36 -8.32
N THR A 67 4.13 -2.27 -8.73
CA THR A 67 4.97 -3.43 -9.09
C THR A 67 5.83 -3.91 -7.94
N ASP A 68 6.06 -3.07 -6.93
CA ASP A 68 6.79 -3.45 -5.74
C ASP A 68 5.99 -4.39 -4.85
N VAL A 69 6.71 -5.08 -3.99
CA VAL A 69 6.13 -6.01 -3.02
C VAL A 69 6.84 -5.85 -1.67
N VAL A 70 6.12 -6.09 -0.58
CA VAL A 70 6.74 -6.13 0.76
C VAL A 70 7.82 -7.23 0.88
N PRO A 71 8.75 -7.09 1.84
CA PRO A 71 9.72 -8.13 2.15
C PRO A 71 9.10 -9.51 2.37
N VAL A 72 9.89 -10.53 2.07
CA VAL A 72 9.50 -11.92 2.28
C VAL A 72 9.64 -12.26 3.77
N GLY A 73 8.57 -12.79 4.36
CA GLY A 73 8.60 -13.35 5.71
C GLY A 73 9.23 -14.75 5.78
N ALA A 74 9.30 -15.33 6.97
CA ALA A 74 9.76 -16.70 7.16
C ALA A 74 8.71 -17.75 6.75
N ASN A 75 9.13 -19.02 6.65
CA ASN A 75 8.28 -20.21 6.52
C ASN A 75 7.50 -20.37 5.21
N TRP A 76 8.07 -19.96 4.07
CA TRP A 76 7.51 -20.32 2.78
C TRP A 76 7.76 -21.80 2.46
N GLU A 77 6.74 -22.49 1.92
CA GLU A 77 6.88 -23.87 1.41
C GLU A 77 7.59 -23.92 0.04
N THR A 78 7.53 -22.82 -0.72
CA THR A 78 8.13 -22.64 -2.04
C THR A 78 8.99 -21.38 -2.07
N ASP A 79 9.86 -21.21 -3.06
CA ASP A 79 10.52 -19.92 -3.24
C ASP A 79 9.45 -18.84 -3.52
N PRO A 80 9.40 -17.73 -2.76
CA PRO A 80 8.41 -16.67 -2.94
C PRO A 80 8.44 -16.00 -4.32
N PHE A 81 9.55 -16.11 -5.05
CA PHE A 81 9.74 -15.55 -6.39
C PHE A 81 9.89 -16.65 -7.46
N ASP A 82 9.62 -17.92 -7.13
CA ASP A 82 9.36 -18.97 -8.11
C ASP A 82 7.87 -19.32 -8.10
N PRO A 83 7.03 -18.68 -8.94
CA PRO A 83 5.59 -18.81 -8.85
C PRO A 83 5.10 -20.22 -9.18
N VAL A 84 4.43 -20.86 -8.23
CA VAL A 84 3.90 -22.23 -8.33
C VAL A 84 2.38 -22.21 -8.37
N VAL A 85 1.78 -23.02 -9.24
CA VAL A 85 0.34 -23.30 -9.20
C VAL A 85 0.13 -24.64 -8.51
N LYS A 86 -0.57 -24.64 -7.36
CA LYS A 86 -0.89 -25.84 -6.58
C LYS A 86 -2.37 -25.78 -6.19
N GLU A 87 -3.09 -26.87 -6.42
CA GLU A 87 -4.51 -27.00 -6.02
C GLU A 87 -5.40 -25.84 -6.52
N GLY A 88 -5.09 -25.33 -7.73
CA GLY A 88 -5.86 -24.24 -8.36
C GLY A 88 -5.49 -22.83 -7.87
N LEU A 89 -4.54 -22.70 -6.94
CA LEU A 89 -4.06 -21.42 -6.43
C LEU A 89 -2.65 -21.10 -6.95
N LEU A 90 -2.41 -19.83 -7.24
CA LEU A 90 -1.09 -19.31 -7.61
C LEU A 90 -0.39 -18.79 -6.35
N TYR A 91 0.73 -19.41 -6.00
CA TYR A 91 1.57 -19.03 -4.88
C TYR A 91 2.77 -18.22 -5.35
N GLY A 92 3.09 -17.17 -4.60
CA GLY A 92 4.24 -16.30 -4.80
C GLY A 92 4.00 -14.92 -4.19
N ARG A 93 5.09 -14.23 -3.80
CA ARG A 93 5.01 -12.88 -3.25
C ARG A 93 4.50 -11.92 -4.33
N GLY A 94 3.36 -11.32 -4.03
CA GLY A 94 2.64 -10.40 -4.89
C GLY A 94 1.62 -11.06 -5.84
N ALA A 95 1.37 -12.37 -5.68
CA ALA A 95 0.32 -13.05 -6.45
C ALA A 95 -1.07 -12.41 -6.25
N ALA A 96 -1.42 -12.12 -5.01
CA ALA A 96 -2.63 -11.38 -4.66
C ALA A 96 -2.42 -9.86 -4.69
N ASP A 97 -1.24 -9.40 -4.26
CA ASP A 97 -0.97 -8.00 -3.95
C ASP A 97 0.28 -7.44 -4.65
N MET A 98 0.16 -6.85 -5.84
CA MET A 98 -1.04 -6.85 -6.69
C MET A 98 -0.74 -7.29 -8.14
N LYS A 99 0.32 -8.09 -8.33
CA LYS A 99 0.81 -8.49 -9.67
C LYS A 99 -0.19 -9.35 -10.44
N GLY A 100 -1.02 -10.13 -9.76
CA GLY A 100 -2.15 -10.82 -10.39
C GLY A 100 -3.13 -9.85 -11.05
N SER A 101 -3.48 -8.77 -10.35
CA SER A 101 -4.32 -7.69 -10.87
C SER A 101 -3.64 -6.93 -12.00
N LEU A 102 -2.34 -6.59 -11.87
CA LEU A 102 -1.55 -5.97 -12.95
C LEU A 102 -1.65 -6.78 -14.26
N ALA A 103 -1.43 -8.09 -14.17
CA ALA A 103 -1.52 -8.97 -15.32
C ALA A 103 -2.94 -9.01 -15.92
N ALA A 104 -3.97 -9.05 -15.07
CA ALA A 104 -5.36 -9.05 -15.51
C ALA A 104 -5.73 -7.75 -16.23
N MET A 105 -5.35 -6.60 -15.69
CA MET A 105 -5.60 -5.28 -16.27
C MET A 105 -4.91 -5.12 -17.63
N VAL A 106 -3.62 -5.48 -17.74
CA VAL A 106 -2.89 -5.39 -19.02
C VAL A 106 -3.53 -6.31 -20.07
N VAL A 107 -3.80 -7.58 -19.75
CA VAL A 107 -4.38 -8.52 -20.72
C VAL A 107 -5.82 -8.17 -21.09
N ALA A 108 -6.61 -7.64 -20.16
CA ALA A 108 -7.95 -7.15 -20.46
C ALA A 108 -7.90 -5.99 -21.45
N THR A 109 -7.00 -5.03 -21.24
CA THR A 109 -6.84 -3.87 -22.12
C THR A 109 -6.32 -4.26 -23.50
N GLU A 110 -5.35 -5.16 -23.61
CA GLU A 110 -4.88 -5.66 -24.91
C GLU A 110 -6.01 -6.28 -25.73
N ARG A 111 -6.86 -7.09 -25.08
CA ARG A 111 -8.03 -7.69 -25.73
C ARG A 111 -9.04 -6.62 -26.14
N PHE A 112 -9.33 -5.68 -25.24
CA PHE A 112 -10.28 -4.61 -25.49
C PHE A 112 -9.84 -3.73 -26.68
N VAL A 113 -8.59 -3.29 -26.72
CA VAL A 113 -8.08 -2.44 -27.81
C VAL A 113 -7.99 -3.23 -29.13
N ALA A 114 -7.71 -4.53 -29.09
CA ALA A 114 -7.75 -5.36 -30.30
C ALA A 114 -9.17 -5.52 -30.85
N ASP A 115 -10.17 -5.70 -29.98
CA ASP A 115 -11.58 -5.83 -30.37
C ASP A 115 -12.20 -4.46 -30.75
N PHE A 116 -11.72 -3.37 -30.14
CA PHE A 116 -12.23 -2.01 -30.30
C PHE A 116 -11.09 -0.98 -30.48
N PRO A 117 -10.38 -1.00 -31.62
CA PRO A 117 -9.23 -0.11 -31.84
C PRO A 117 -9.60 1.38 -31.85
N ASP A 118 -10.83 1.70 -32.29
CA ASP A 118 -11.37 3.07 -32.35
C ASP A 118 -12.31 3.40 -31.17
N HIS A 119 -12.09 2.76 -30.01
CA HIS A 119 -12.91 3.03 -28.83
C HIS A 119 -12.93 4.52 -28.49
N GLN A 120 -14.06 5.00 -27.97
CA GLN A 120 -14.17 6.36 -27.47
C GLN A 120 -13.47 6.49 -26.11
N GLY A 121 -13.03 7.70 -25.76
CA GLY A 121 -12.32 7.97 -24.52
C GLY A 121 -10.84 7.60 -24.56
N THR A 122 -10.23 7.54 -23.37
CA THR A 122 -8.81 7.21 -23.18
C THR A 122 -8.69 6.17 -22.07
N ILE A 123 -7.91 5.12 -22.31
CA ILE A 123 -7.49 4.17 -21.27
C ILE A 123 -6.09 4.55 -20.82
N GLY A 124 -5.89 4.71 -19.52
CA GLY A 124 -4.62 5.03 -18.90
C GLY A 124 -4.12 3.93 -17.96
N PHE A 125 -2.81 3.86 -17.77
CA PHE A 125 -2.19 3.14 -16.66
C PHE A 125 -1.28 4.07 -15.88
N LEU A 126 -1.44 4.09 -14.56
CA LEU A 126 -0.55 4.78 -13.62
C LEU A 126 0.05 3.73 -12.69
N ILE A 127 1.32 3.40 -12.93
CA ILE A 127 2.00 2.33 -12.18
C ILE A 127 3.23 2.88 -11.47
N THR A 128 3.39 2.49 -10.20
CA THR A 128 4.53 2.84 -9.35
C THR A 128 5.32 1.60 -8.91
N ALA A 129 6.54 1.78 -8.43
CA ALA A 129 7.37 0.77 -7.76
C ALA A 129 7.62 1.11 -6.29
N ASP A 130 6.83 2.01 -5.71
CA ASP A 130 6.86 2.32 -4.26
C ASP A 130 5.46 2.73 -3.80
N GLU A 131 4.60 1.75 -3.54
CA GLU A 131 3.34 1.92 -2.81
C GLU A 131 3.49 1.47 -1.36
N GLU A 132 4.18 0.35 -1.14
CA GLU A 132 4.29 -0.32 0.15
C GLU A 132 5.33 0.31 1.09
N GLY A 133 6.14 1.23 0.56
CA GLY A 133 7.21 1.91 1.28
C GLY A 133 6.83 3.32 1.72
N PRO A 134 7.77 4.28 1.69
CA PRO A 134 7.47 5.67 2.00
C PRO A 134 6.51 6.34 1.01
N ALA A 135 6.46 5.84 -0.24
CA ALA A 135 5.57 6.30 -1.31
C ALA A 135 5.66 7.81 -1.65
N VAL A 136 6.75 8.47 -1.27
CA VAL A 136 6.96 9.92 -1.47
C VAL A 136 7.36 10.27 -2.91
N ASP A 137 7.99 9.32 -3.61
CA ASP A 137 8.45 9.45 -5.00
C ASP A 137 7.64 8.57 -5.98
N GLY A 138 6.56 7.94 -5.48
CA GLY A 138 5.70 7.04 -6.24
C GLY A 138 4.53 7.75 -6.92
N THR A 139 3.33 7.17 -6.77
CA THR A 139 2.07 7.63 -7.37
C THR A 139 1.80 9.13 -7.15
N VAL A 140 2.16 9.68 -5.98
CA VAL A 140 1.98 11.12 -5.68
C VAL A 140 2.70 12.02 -6.69
N LYS A 141 3.92 11.65 -7.11
CA LYS A 141 4.70 12.39 -8.11
C LYS A 141 4.15 12.26 -9.52
N VAL A 142 3.57 11.10 -9.85
CA VAL A 142 2.85 10.94 -11.12
C VAL A 142 1.59 11.81 -11.14
N CYS A 143 0.83 11.86 -10.04
CA CYS A 143 -0.32 12.76 -9.92
C CYS A 143 0.08 14.24 -10.05
N GLU A 144 1.18 14.67 -9.43
CA GLU A 144 1.75 16.02 -9.62
C GLU A 144 2.10 16.29 -11.10
N TYR A 145 2.75 15.32 -11.75
CA TYR A 145 3.09 15.38 -13.17
C TYR A 145 1.85 15.53 -14.07
N LEU A 146 0.81 14.72 -13.86
CA LEU A 146 -0.44 14.79 -14.63
C LEU A 146 -1.17 16.12 -14.40
N LYS A 147 -1.19 16.61 -13.16
CA LYS A 147 -1.74 17.94 -12.83
C LYS A 147 -1.01 19.05 -13.58
N ASN A 148 0.33 18.99 -13.63
CA ASN A 148 1.14 19.98 -14.36
C ASN A 148 0.92 19.92 -15.88
N LYS A 149 0.57 18.75 -16.41
CA LYS A 149 0.15 18.57 -17.82
C LYS A 149 -1.31 18.94 -18.09
N ASN A 150 -2.08 19.35 -17.07
CA ASN A 150 -3.54 19.50 -17.15
C ASN A 150 -4.25 18.24 -17.67
N GLN A 151 -3.71 17.06 -17.37
CA GLN A 151 -4.34 15.78 -17.70
C GLN A 151 -5.38 15.43 -16.63
N ALA A 152 -6.66 15.47 -17.01
CA ALA A 152 -7.75 15.02 -16.15
C ALA A 152 -7.87 13.49 -16.13
N VAL A 153 -8.42 12.95 -15.04
CA VAL A 153 -8.81 11.54 -14.90
C VAL A 153 -10.27 11.51 -14.45
N ASP A 154 -11.13 10.89 -15.24
CA ASP A 154 -12.57 10.81 -14.94
C ASP A 154 -12.90 9.60 -14.06
N TYR A 155 -12.20 8.49 -14.29
CA TYR A 155 -12.39 7.24 -13.56
C TYR A 155 -11.03 6.62 -13.23
N CYS A 156 -10.87 6.11 -12.01
CA CYS A 156 -9.68 5.36 -11.62
C CYS A 156 -10.10 4.05 -10.95
N LEU A 157 -9.56 2.94 -11.45
CA LEU A 157 -9.68 1.63 -10.85
C LEU A 157 -8.31 1.21 -10.31
N VAL A 158 -8.16 1.23 -9.00
CA VAL A 158 -6.97 0.71 -8.31
C VAL A 158 -7.13 -0.80 -8.15
N GLY A 159 -6.17 -1.57 -8.68
CA GLY A 159 -6.25 -3.04 -8.74
C GLY A 159 -5.92 -3.77 -7.44
N GLU A 160 -5.97 -3.09 -6.29
CA GLU A 160 -5.75 -3.66 -4.95
C GLU A 160 -6.69 -4.85 -4.67
N PRO A 161 -6.23 -5.89 -3.94
CA PRO A 161 -7.10 -6.99 -3.53
C PRO A 161 -8.19 -6.48 -2.58
N SER A 162 -9.42 -6.39 -3.09
CA SER A 162 -10.57 -5.84 -2.37
C SER A 162 -11.53 -6.88 -1.82
N SER A 163 -11.59 -8.06 -2.47
CA SER A 163 -12.51 -9.14 -2.16
C SER A 163 -12.18 -9.83 -0.83
N THR A 164 -13.20 -10.38 -0.17
CA THR A 164 -13.06 -11.08 1.13
C THR A 164 -13.02 -12.59 0.96
N ASN A 165 -14.06 -13.16 0.34
CA ASN A 165 -14.24 -14.61 0.19
C ASN A 165 -14.28 -15.04 -1.28
N GLN A 166 -14.92 -14.24 -2.13
CA GLN A 166 -15.10 -14.54 -3.55
C GLN A 166 -14.81 -13.29 -4.37
N LEU A 167 -14.21 -13.49 -5.55
CA LEU A 167 -13.88 -12.39 -6.45
C LEU A 167 -15.13 -11.54 -6.75
N GLY A 168 -15.05 -10.25 -6.44
CA GLY A 168 -16.11 -9.28 -6.71
C GLY A 168 -17.14 -9.12 -5.59
N ASP A 169 -16.98 -9.79 -4.45
CA ASP A 169 -17.90 -9.63 -3.30
C ASP A 169 -17.79 -8.27 -2.61
N VAL A 170 -16.64 -7.60 -2.74
CA VAL A 170 -16.35 -6.29 -2.16
C VAL A 170 -15.58 -5.46 -3.18
N ILE A 171 -16.00 -4.20 -3.32
CA ILE A 171 -15.25 -3.13 -3.97
C ILE A 171 -15.01 -2.02 -2.95
N LYS A 172 -13.92 -1.27 -3.10
CA LYS A 172 -13.61 -0.14 -2.20
C LYS A 172 -13.87 1.16 -2.94
N ASN A 173 -14.85 1.93 -2.47
CA ASN A 173 -15.14 3.30 -2.95
C ASN A 173 -14.45 4.39 -2.11
N GLY A 174 -13.70 4.00 -1.08
CA GLY A 174 -12.96 4.89 -0.20
C GLY A 174 -12.03 4.12 0.74
N ARG A 175 -11.10 4.83 1.38
CA ARG A 175 -10.18 4.31 2.40
C ARG A 175 -10.08 5.30 3.55
N ARG A 176 -9.86 4.77 4.76
CA ARG A 176 -9.54 5.58 5.95
C ARG A 176 -8.15 6.21 5.79
N GLY A 177 -7.96 7.37 6.40
CA GLY A 177 -6.62 7.94 6.58
C GLY A 177 -5.76 7.10 7.53
N SER A 178 -4.46 7.36 7.56
CA SER A 178 -3.52 6.73 8.49
C SER A 178 -2.66 7.81 9.15
N LEU A 179 -2.74 7.93 10.48
CA LEU A 179 -1.90 8.84 11.27
C LEU A 179 -1.08 8.01 12.26
N ASN A 180 0.25 8.12 12.17
CA ASN A 180 1.18 7.42 13.06
C ASN A 180 1.73 8.39 14.11
N GLY A 181 1.78 7.95 15.37
CA GLY A 181 2.37 8.69 16.46
C GLY A 181 3.45 7.90 17.17
N ARG A 182 4.53 8.59 17.56
CA ARG A 182 5.56 8.07 18.47
C ARG A 182 5.61 8.98 19.69
N LEU A 183 5.22 8.44 20.83
CA LEU A 183 5.17 9.12 22.11
C LEU A 183 6.32 8.63 23.00
N THR A 184 7.11 9.55 23.52
CA THR A 184 8.16 9.27 24.50
C THR A 184 7.76 9.88 25.84
N ILE A 185 7.45 9.02 26.82
CA ILE A 185 7.09 9.44 28.17
C ILE A 185 8.36 9.47 29.02
N ILE A 186 8.67 10.63 29.58
CA ILE A 186 9.87 10.86 30.37
C ILE A 186 9.56 10.71 31.86
N GLY A 187 10.36 9.91 32.54
CA GLY A 187 10.37 9.77 33.99
C GLY A 187 11.79 9.93 34.53
N LYS A 188 12.07 9.27 35.65
CA LYS A 188 13.36 9.34 36.35
C LYS A 188 13.76 7.95 36.82
N GLN A 189 14.89 7.46 36.30
CA GLN A 189 15.40 6.14 36.64
C GLN A 189 15.83 6.06 38.11
N GLY A 190 15.61 4.90 38.74
CA GLY A 190 16.10 4.61 40.08
C GLY A 190 15.92 3.14 40.46
N HIS A 191 16.47 2.76 41.61
CA HIS A 191 16.29 1.38 42.10
C HIS A 191 14.85 1.19 42.58
N ILE A 192 14.23 0.07 42.19
CA ILE A 192 12.81 -0.22 42.46
C ILE A 192 12.44 -0.24 43.96
N ALA A 193 13.41 -0.46 44.85
CA ALA A 193 13.20 -0.46 46.31
C ALA A 193 13.08 0.95 46.91
N TYR A 194 13.47 1.99 46.15
CA TYR A 194 13.39 3.40 46.56
C TYR A 194 12.54 4.20 45.57
N PRO A 195 11.25 3.84 45.37
CA PRO A 195 10.42 4.45 44.33
C PRO A 195 10.20 5.95 44.55
N HIS A 196 10.28 6.45 45.78
CA HIS A 196 10.16 7.88 46.11
C HIS A 196 11.33 8.74 45.60
N LEU A 197 12.41 8.14 45.09
CA LEU A 197 13.54 8.84 44.47
C LEU A 197 13.48 8.83 42.93
N ALA A 198 12.49 8.13 42.35
CA ALA A 198 12.31 7.85 40.94
C ALA A 198 10.90 8.25 40.49
N ASP A 199 10.70 8.39 39.18
CA ASP A 199 9.40 8.66 38.57
C ASP A 199 9.20 7.62 37.47
N ASN A 200 8.31 6.66 37.66
CA ASN A 200 8.15 5.57 36.71
C ASN A 200 7.28 6.03 35.51
N PRO A 201 7.86 6.20 34.29
CA PRO A 201 7.13 6.68 33.12
C PRO A 201 6.00 5.73 32.70
N ILE A 202 6.11 4.43 33.01
CA ILE A 202 5.04 3.46 32.74
C ILE A 202 3.82 3.81 33.59
N HIS A 203 4.02 4.04 34.89
CA HIS A 203 2.92 4.34 35.81
C HIS A 203 2.31 5.72 35.51
N LEU A 204 3.13 6.70 35.13
CA LEU A 204 2.66 8.02 34.71
C LEU A 204 1.84 7.98 33.42
N GLY A 205 2.22 7.12 32.47
CA GLY A 205 1.57 6.98 31.17
C GLY A 205 0.26 6.23 31.18
N ILE A 206 0.10 5.24 32.07
CA ILE A 206 -1.05 4.31 32.06
C ILE A 206 -2.40 5.04 32.02
N PRO A 207 -2.70 6.07 32.85
CA PRO A 207 -3.99 6.74 32.80
C PRO A 207 -4.30 7.35 31.43
N ALA A 208 -3.36 8.10 30.86
CA ALA A 208 -3.54 8.73 29.54
C ALA A 208 -3.67 7.70 28.41
N LEU A 209 -2.87 6.62 28.46
CA LEU A 209 -2.98 5.53 27.48
C LEU A 209 -4.32 4.79 27.62
N ASN A 210 -4.82 4.61 28.84
CA ASN A 210 -6.13 4.03 29.07
C ASN A 210 -7.23 4.92 28.49
N ASP A 211 -7.16 6.24 28.68
CA ASP A 211 -8.13 7.18 28.11
C ASP A 211 -8.11 7.09 26.57
N LEU A 212 -6.92 7.14 25.95
CA LEU A 212 -6.78 6.99 24.48
C LEU A 212 -7.37 5.68 23.93
N CYS A 213 -7.18 4.57 24.65
CA CYS A 213 -7.71 3.26 24.25
C CYS A 213 -9.24 3.16 24.38
N ASN A 214 -9.87 3.95 25.25
CA ASN A 214 -11.31 3.91 25.52
C ASN A 214 -12.06 5.09 24.89
N GLU A 215 -11.36 6.03 24.28
CA GLU A 215 -11.96 7.18 23.59
C GLU A 215 -12.77 6.72 22.37
N LEU A 216 -13.99 7.26 22.24
CA LEU A 216 -14.80 7.13 21.04
C LEU A 216 -14.47 8.31 20.12
N TRP A 217 -13.55 8.09 19.19
CA TRP A 217 -13.04 9.16 18.31
C TRP A 217 -14.08 9.73 17.36
N ASP A 218 -14.93 8.87 16.80
CA ASP A 218 -16.15 9.24 16.07
C ASP A 218 -17.08 8.01 15.99
N GLU A 219 -18.30 8.20 15.48
CA GLU A 219 -19.27 7.11 15.28
C GLU A 219 -19.21 6.52 13.85
N GLY A 220 -18.26 6.96 13.03
CA GLY A 220 -18.24 6.67 11.60
C GLY A 220 -19.42 7.30 10.85
N ASN A 221 -19.69 6.78 9.65
CA ASN A 221 -20.80 7.23 8.81
C ASN A 221 -21.24 6.12 7.84
N GLU A 222 -22.08 6.46 6.85
CA GLU A 222 -22.57 5.51 5.83
C GLU A 222 -21.43 4.78 5.08
N TYR A 223 -20.28 5.44 4.90
CA TYR A 223 -19.17 4.93 4.10
C TYR A 223 -18.03 4.36 4.94
N PHE A 224 -17.88 4.80 6.19
CA PHE A 224 -16.76 4.46 7.03
C PHE A 224 -17.18 3.93 8.40
N PRO A 225 -16.52 2.87 8.91
CA PRO A 225 -16.59 2.55 10.32
C PRO A 225 -15.95 3.66 11.15
N ALA A 226 -16.20 3.65 12.45
CA ALA A 226 -15.58 4.54 13.41
C ALA A 226 -14.05 4.58 13.29
N THR A 227 -13.47 5.75 13.55
CA THR A 227 -12.04 5.95 13.69
C THR A 227 -11.48 5.02 14.76
N SER A 228 -10.37 4.36 14.42
CA SER A 228 -9.75 3.34 15.25
C SER A 228 -8.36 3.78 15.68
N PHE A 229 -8.15 3.87 16.99
CA PHE A 229 -6.84 4.00 17.62
C PHE A 229 -6.29 2.63 18.02
N GLN A 230 -5.01 2.36 17.74
CA GLN A 230 -4.33 1.13 18.15
C GLN A 230 -2.88 1.43 18.56
N ILE A 231 -2.45 0.92 19.71
CA ILE A 231 -1.03 0.92 20.10
C ILE A 231 -0.35 -0.29 19.46
N SER A 232 0.67 -0.05 18.63
CA SER A 232 1.42 -1.12 17.96
C SER A 232 2.62 -1.61 18.76
N ASN A 233 3.27 -0.71 19.52
CA ASN A 233 4.48 -1.03 20.28
C ASN A 233 4.53 -0.26 21.59
N ILE A 234 4.97 -0.92 22.67
CA ILE A 234 5.33 -0.28 23.94
C ILE A 234 6.67 -0.87 24.40
N HIS A 235 7.64 0.00 24.68
CA HIS A 235 8.97 -0.38 25.15
C HIS A 235 9.40 0.45 26.35
N ALA A 236 9.88 -0.21 27.39
CA ALA A 236 10.42 0.43 28.59
C ALA A 236 11.40 -0.50 29.30
N GLY A 237 12.36 0.10 30.02
CA GLY A 237 13.31 -0.65 30.83
C GLY A 237 14.52 -1.18 30.05
N THR A 238 15.48 -1.68 30.81
CA THR A 238 16.77 -2.19 30.32
C THR A 238 16.87 -3.71 30.40
N GLY A 239 15.76 -4.39 30.73
CA GLY A 239 15.73 -5.83 31.01
C GLY A 239 16.13 -6.21 32.44
N VAL A 240 16.60 -5.24 33.24
CA VAL A 240 16.95 -5.45 34.65
C VAL A 240 15.71 -5.29 35.54
N THR A 241 15.45 -6.28 36.42
CA THR A 241 14.19 -6.36 37.20
C THR A 241 14.13 -5.45 38.43
N ASN A 242 15.27 -4.89 38.87
CA ASN A 242 15.34 -4.03 40.07
C ASN A 242 15.53 -2.54 39.76
N VAL A 243 15.29 -2.12 38.51
CA VAL A 243 15.44 -0.73 38.04
C VAL A 243 14.13 -0.21 37.47
N ILE A 244 13.69 0.96 37.93
CA ILE A 244 12.61 1.74 37.34
C ILE A 244 13.18 2.48 36.11
N PRO A 245 12.54 2.44 34.92
CA PRO A 245 13.06 3.11 33.73
C PRO A 245 12.98 4.63 33.80
N SER A 246 13.83 5.34 33.04
CA SER A 246 13.71 6.79 32.80
C SER A 246 12.80 7.15 31.62
N VAL A 247 12.51 6.21 30.72
CA VAL A 247 11.72 6.45 29.51
C VAL A 247 10.78 5.27 29.22
N THR A 248 9.60 5.57 28.67
CA THR A 248 8.73 4.61 27.98
C THR A 248 8.40 5.14 26.60
N GLU A 249 8.65 4.34 25.56
CA GLU A 249 8.27 4.67 24.18
C GLU A 249 7.00 3.91 23.80
N VAL A 250 6.05 4.64 23.20
CA VAL A 250 4.78 4.11 22.71
C VAL A 250 4.64 4.50 21.25
N VAL A 251 4.36 3.53 20.38
CA VAL A 251 4.02 3.76 18.97
C VAL A 251 2.56 3.38 18.78
N PHE A 252 1.79 4.27 18.15
CA PHE A 252 0.37 4.07 17.89
C PHE A 252 0.00 4.53 16.49
N ASN A 253 -1.14 4.03 16.00
CA ASN A 253 -1.73 4.38 14.71
C ASN A 253 -3.22 4.69 14.86
N PHE A 254 -3.67 5.69 14.13
CA PHE A 254 -5.07 5.91 13.83
C PHE A 254 -5.37 5.47 12.41
N ARG A 255 -6.43 4.68 12.23
CA ARG A 255 -7.13 4.56 10.96
C ARG A 255 -8.41 5.37 11.06
N TYR A 256 -8.38 6.58 10.51
CA TYR A 256 -9.43 7.58 10.74
C TYR A 256 -10.39 7.75 9.55
N SER A 257 -11.66 7.96 9.88
CA SER A 257 -12.74 8.20 8.92
C SER A 257 -12.76 9.66 8.45
N THR A 258 -13.71 10.04 7.60
CA THR A 258 -13.91 11.45 7.20
C THR A 258 -14.53 12.31 8.31
N GLU A 259 -15.00 11.72 9.41
CA GLU A 259 -15.54 12.46 10.56
C GLU A 259 -14.44 13.06 11.44
N SER A 260 -13.19 12.62 11.26
CA SER A 260 -12.01 13.12 11.98
C SER A 260 -11.00 13.72 10.99
N THR A 261 -10.33 14.80 11.40
CA THR A 261 -9.19 15.39 10.69
C THR A 261 -7.86 14.97 11.30
N HIS A 262 -6.76 15.30 10.62
CA HIS A 262 -5.44 15.01 11.15
C HIS A 262 -4.98 16.02 12.22
N GLU A 263 -5.43 17.29 12.13
CA GLU A 263 -5.31 18.32 13.16
C GLU A 263 -6.32 18.13 14.29
#